data_AF-A0A0V0XHI6-F1
#
_entry.id   AF-A0A0V0XHI6-F1
#
_cell.length_a   1.000
_cell.length_b   1.000
_cell.length_c   1.000
_cell.angle_alpha   90.00
_cell.angle_beta   90.00
_cell.angle_gamma   90.00
#
_symmetry.space_group_name_H-M   'P 1'
#
loop_
_entity.id
_entity.type
_entity.pdbx_description
1 polymer ?
#
loop_
_entity_poly.entity_id
_entity_poly.type
_entity_poly.pdbx_seq_one_letter_code
_entity_poly.pdbx_strand_id
1 'polypeptide(L)'
;MKIVRESWNEWEEEDVEDEQTYVCLLCDKSFQEVPLLLQHMLKQHHFHFSEFLENERMDFYERIKFVNFIRKKCHDFVCFICGKDDLRSSDALKKHLSEKSEEQMKQLPGREKWNKEEYLQPTYENDLLLTVLDEIGGFVDGPVEEVHPEDLPDIYDSILNDPEIKEDLQ
;
A
#
# COMPACT_ATOMS: atom_id res chain seq x y z
N MET A 1 -10.23 -49.26 -2.65
CA MET A 1 -10.01 -47.83 -2.36
C MET A 1 -8.96 -47.71 -1.27
N LYS A 2 -7.80 -47.11 -1.59
CA LYS A 2 -6.88 -46.53 -0.60
C LYS A 2 -6.07 -45.45 -1.30
N ILE A 3 -6.60 -44.25 -1.16
CA ILE A 3 -5.96 -42.93 -1.12
C ILE A 3 -4.69 -42.81 -1.94
N VAL A 4 -4.83 -42.25 -3.15
CA VAL A 4 -3.75 -41.51 -3.81
C VAL A 4 -3.42 -40.38 -2.84
N ARG A 5 -2.26 -40.44 -2.18
CA ARG A 5 -1.70 -39.24 -1.56
C ARG A 5 -1.36 -38.33 -2.72
N GLU A 6 -2.17 -37.29 -2.89
CA GLU A 6 -1.80 -36.14 -3.71
C GLU A 6 -0.47 -35.64 -3.14
N SER A 7 0.61 -36.04 -3.80
CA SER A 7 1.92 -35.45 -3.61
C SER A 7 1.75 -34.04 -4.12
N TRP A 8 1.44 -33.13 -3.20
CA TRP A 8 1.68 -31.72 -3.40
C TRP A 8 3.10 -31.64 -3.95
N ASN A 9 3.21 -31.35 -5.25
CA ASN A 9 4.49 -31.14 -5.89
C ASN A 9 5.18 -30.09 -5.04
N GLU A 10 6.25 -30.52 -4.39
CA GLU A 10 7.31 -29.68 -3.88
C GLU A 10 7.74 -28.86 -5.09
N TRP A 11 7.13 -27.68 -5.25
CA TRP A 11 7.69 -26.67 -6.11
C TRP A 11 9.05 -26.42 -5.48
N GLU A 12 10.10 -26.94 -6.11
CA GLU A 12 11.46 -26.47 -5.87
C GLU A 12 11.39 -24.98 -6.19
N GLU A 13 11.08 -24.17 -5.17
CA GLU A 13 11.50 -22.79 -5.11
C GLU A 13 13.01 -22.89 -5.24
N GLU A 14 13.51 -22.76 -6.47
CA GLU A 14 14.91 -22.43 -6.68
C GLU A 14 15.18 -21.30 -5.70
N ASP A 15 16.08 -21.54 -4.74
CA ASP A 15 16.59 -20.57 -3.77
C ASP A 15 17.28 -19.43 -4.53
N VAL A 16 16.52 -18.67 -5.31
CA VAL A 16 16.79 -17.28 -5.54
C VAL A 16 16.48 -16.68 -4.19
N GLU A 17 17.51 -16.51 -3.37
CA GLU A 17 17.50 -15.54 -2.30
C GLU A 17 17.22 -14.17 -2.97
N ASP A 18 15.97 -13.93 -3.36
CA ASP A 18 15.45 -12.61 -3.65
C ASP A 18 15.50 -11.92 -2.30
N GLU A 19 16.67 -11.35 -2.00
CA GLU A 19 16.88 -10.60 -0.77
C GLU A 19 15.73 -9.59 -0.68
N GLN A 20 14.84 -9.81 0.29
CA GLN A 20 13.66 -8.99 0.46
C GLN A 20 14.10 -7.55 0.70
N THR A 21 13.85 -6.67 -0.27
CA THR A 21 14.33 -5.28 -0.25
C THR A 21 13.20 -4.28 -0.24
N TYR A 22 13.44 -3.15 0.42
CA TYR A 22 12.56 -2.00 0.41
C TYR A 22 12.86 -1.13 -0.81
N VAL A 23 11.93 -1.05 -1.75
CA VAL A 23 12.08 -0.24 -2.97
C VAL A 23 11.74 1.23 -2.70
N CYS A 24 12.53 2.16 -3.19
CA CYS A 24 12.27 3.59 -3.10
C CYS A 24 10.96 3.99 -3.78
N LEU A 25 10.21 4.91 -3.19
CA LEU A 25 8.93 5.38 -3.74
C LEU A 25 9.09 6.18 -5.05
N LEU A 26 10.26 6.79 -5.28
CA LEU A 26 10.46 7.80 -6.32
C LEU A 26 11.47 7.37 -7.41
N CYS A 27 12.16 6.23 -7.23
CA CYS A 27 13.09 5.68 -8.20
C CYS A 27 13.29 4.17 -8.03
N ASP A 28 14.12 3.56 -8.88
CA ASP A 28 14.26 2.09 -8.94
C ASP A 28 15.30 1.52 -7.95
N LYS A 29 15.77 2.32 -6.98
CA LYS A 29 16.73 1.85 -5.98
C LYS A 29 16.04 1.07 -4.87
N SER A 30 16.64 -0.02 -4.43
CA SER A 30 16.18 -0.82 -3.29
C SER A 30 17.23 -0.91 -2.19
N PHE A 31 16.79 -1.24 -0.98
CA PHE A 31 17.61 -1.23 0.24
C PHE A 31 17.25 -2.40 1.15
N GLN A 32 18.23 -2.96 1.86
CA GLN A 32 18.01 -4.04 2.84
C GLN A 32 17.41 -3.53 4.16
N GLU A 33 17.53 -2.24 4.45
CA GLU A 33 17.12 -1.66 5.72
C GLU A 33 16.29 -0.39 5.51
N VAL A 34 15.19 -0.27 6.28
CA VAL A 34 14.31 0.91 6.24
C VAL A 34 15.06 2.22 6.50
N PRO A 35 15.96 2.34 7.50
CA PRO A 35 16.74 3.57 7.71
C PRO A 35 17.56 4.00 6.48
N LEU A 36 18.10 3.05 5.71
CA LEU A 36 18.85 3.35 4.48
C LEU A 36 17.93 3.87 3.38
N LEU A 37 16.75 3.27 3.23
CA LEU A 37 15.70 3.76 2.33
C LEU A 37 15.24 5.18 2.70
N LEU A 38 14.93 5.44 3.98
CA LEU A 38 14.51 6.76 4.45
C LEU A 38 15.61 7.81 4.20
N GLN A 39 16.87 7.47 4.50
CA GLN A 39 18.00 8.34 4.23
C GLN A 39 18.16 8.61 2.73
N HIS A 40 17.95 7.61 1.88
CA HIS A 40 17.99 7.76 0.43
C HIS A 40 16.92 8.74 -0.06
N MET A 41 15.66 8.55 0.39
CA MET A 41 14.55 9.44 0.02
C MET A 41 14.80 10.88 0.44
N LEU A 42 15.33 11.08 1.65
CA LEU A 42 15.70 12.40 2.14
C LEU A 42 16.83 13.04 1.31
N LYS A 43 17.97 12.34 1.14
CA LYS A 43 19.17 12.94 0.54
C LYS A 43 19.11 13.09 -0.97
N GLN A 44 18.43 12.18 -1.67
CA GLN A 44 18.42 12.17 -3.14
C GLN A 44 17.18 12.86 -3.71
N HIS A 45 16.06 12.80 -2.98
CA HIS A 45 14.78 13.32 -3.46
C HIS A 45 14.24 14.47 -2.62
N HIS A 46 14.91 14.87 -1.53
CA HIS A 46 14.40 15.85 -0.56
C HIS A 46 13.00 15.48 -0.04
N PHE A 47 12.71 14.16 0.01
CA PHE A 47 11.41 13.63 0.37
C PHE A 47 11.43 13.13 1.83
N HIS A 48 10.83 13.92 2.72
CA HIS A 48 10.78 13.68 4.16
C HIS A 48 9.66 12.69 4.53
N PHE A 49 9.76 11.44 4.05
CA PHE A 49 8.68 10.44 4.16
C PHE A 49 8.14 10.25 5.59
N SER A 50 9.02 10.04 6.58
CA SER A 50 8.59 9.82 7.97
C SER A 50 7.86 11.04 8.55
N GLU A 51 8.34 12.26 8.28
CA GLU A 51 7.70 13.49 8.73
C GLU A 51 6.30 13.64 8.12
N PHE A 52 6.07 13.15 6.91
CA PHE A 52 4.75 13.18 6.29
C PHE A 52 3.75 12.29 7.00
N LEU A 53 4.14 11.06 7.34
CA LEU A 53 3.26 10.14 8.04
C LEU A 53 2.87 10.70 9.42
N GLU A 54 3.83 11.35 10.11
CA GLU A 54 3.64 11.97 11.42
C GLU A 54 2.81 13.26 11.37
N ASN A 55 3.16 14.20 10.49
CA ASN A 55 2.55 15.54 10.44
C ASN A 55 1.07 15.48 10.03
N GLU A 56 0.72 14.56 9.13
CA GLU A 56 -0.67 14.35 8.70
C GLU A 56 -1.47 13.46 9.66
N ARG A 57 -0.83 12.91 10.71
CA ARG A 57 -1.43 11.99 11.69
C ARG A 57 -2.19 10.84 11.02
N MET A 58 -1.57 10.23 10.02
CA MET A 58 -2.18 9.16 9.24
C MET A 58 -2.33 7.89 10.09
N ASP A 59 -3.52 7.28 10.06
CA ASP A 59 -3.70 5.91 10.53
C ASP A 59 -3.01 4.89 9.60
N PHE A 60 -2.99 3.62 9.99
CA PHE A 60 -2.25 2.59 9.28
C PHE A 60 -2.75 2.41 7.84
N TYR A 61 -4.06 2.39 7.66
CA TYR A 61 -4.67 2.23 6.35
C TYR A 61 -4.44 3.46 5.47
N GLU A 62 -4.41 4.64 6.06
CA GLU A 62 -4.07 5.87 5.35
C GLU A 62 -2.61 5.90 4.90
N ARG A 63 -1.69 5.39 5.71
CA ARG A 63 -0.30 5.21 5.29
C ARG A 63 -0.19 4.25 4.11
N ILE A 64 -0.92 3.12 4.15
CA ILE A 64 -1.01 2.18 3.01
C ILE A 64 -1.52 2.89 1.76
N LYS A 65 -2.66 3.58 1.86
CA LYS A 65 -3.26 4.32 0.74
C LYS A 65 -2.31 5.36 0.17
N PHE A 66 -1.59 6.09 1.03
CA PHE A 66 -0.64 7.11 0.60
C PHE A 66 0.56 6.52 -0.16
N VAL A 67 1.13 5.41 0.34
CA VAL A 67 2.21 4.71 -0.36
C VAL A 67 1.73 4.18 -1.71
N ASN A 68 0.61 3.47 -1.75
CA ASN A 68 0.03 2.94 -2.99
C ASN A 68 -0.34 4.06 -3.97
N PHE A 69 -0.82 5.20 -3.49
CA PHE A 69 -1.04 6.37 -4.32
C PHE A 69 0.25 6.83 -4.99
N ILE A 70 1.36 6.99 -4.26
CA ILE A 70 2.65 7.40 -4.85
C ILE A 70 3.12 6.34 -5.85
N ARG A 71 3.10 5.05 -5.47
CA ARG A 71 3.47 3.94 -6.36
C ARG A 71 2.68 4.00 -7.67
N LYS A 72 1.36 4.15 -7.57
CA LYS A 72 0.45 4.21 -8.73
C LYS A 72 0.73 5.42 -9.60
N LYS A 73 0.97 6.61 -9.00
CA LYS A 73 1.35 7.81 -9.76
C LYS A 73 2.69 7.62 -10.47
N CYS A 74 3.68 7.01 -9.82
CA CYS A 74 4.96 6.71 -10.46
C CYS A 74 4.83 5.70 -11.60
N HIS A 75 4.05 4.64 -11.41
CA HIS A 75 3.76 3.64 -12.43
C HIS A 75 3.07 4.26 -13.67
N ASP A 76 2.11 5.15 -13.44
CA ASP A 76 1.34 5.81 -14.52
C ASP A 76 2.08 7.03 -15.11
N PHE A 77 3.32 7.27 -14.68
CA PHE A 77 4.12 8.44 -15.05
C PHE A 77 3.44 9.78 -14.78
N VAL A 78 2.72 9.88 -13.66
CA VAL A 78 2.06 11.09 -13.20
C VAL A 78 2.84 11.68 -12.01
N CYS A 79 3.08 12.98 -12.01
CA CYS A 79 3.66 13.64 -10.84
C CYS A 79 2.66 13.62 -9.68
N PHE A 80 3.01 12.94 -8.58
CA PHE A 80 2.14 12.87 -7.41
C PHE A 80 1.89 14.26 -6.78
N ILE A 81 2.84 15.20 -6.87
CA ILE A 81 2.73 16.55 -6.28
C ILE A 81 1.80 17.45 -7.09
N CYS A 82 2.08 17.64 -8.38
CA CYS A 82 1.36 18.63 -9.20
C CYS A 82 0.36 18.02 -10.19
N GLY A 83 0.26 16.70 -10.27
CA GLY A 83 -0.68 15.99 -11.15
C GLY A 83 -0.33 16.03 -12.65
N LYS A 84 0.89 16.47 -13.01
CA LYS A 84 1.35 16.50 -14.41
C LYS A 84 1.42 15.07 -14.96
N ASP A 85 0.72 14.80 -16.07
CA ASP A 85 0.44 13.46 -16.63
C ASP A 85 0.87 13.28 -18.11
N ASP A 86 1.57 14.28 -18.66
CA ASP A 86 2.18 14.25 -19.98
C ASP A 86 3.64 13.75 -19.95
N LEU A 87 4.11 13.24 -18.80
CA LEU A 87 5.43 12.62 -18.63
C LEU A 87 5.32 11.19 -19.19
N ARG A 88 5.90 10.94 -20.36
CA ARG A 88 5.66 9.68 -21.11
C ARG A 88 6.60 8.53 -20.74
N SER A 89 7.37 8.65 -19.65
CA SER A 89 8.31 7.62 -19.20
C SER A 89 8.73 7.81 -17.74
N SER A 90 9.28 6.75 -17.15
CA SER A 90 9.90 6.78 -15.82
C SER A 90 11.01 7.82 -15.73
N ASP A 91 11.88 7.90 -16.74
CA ASP A 91 12.97 8.89 -16.79
C ASP A 91 12.45 10.33 -16.86
N ALA A 92 11.38 10.57 -17.64
CA ALA A 92 10.76 11.89 -17.71
C ALA A 92 10.16 12.30 -16.37
N LEU A 93 9.51 11.36 -15.65
CA LEU A 93 9.00 11.60 -14.31
C LEU A 93 10.13 11.85 -13.30
N LYS A 94 11.17 11.02 -13.28
CA LYS A 94 12.33 11.19 -12.40
C LYS A 94 13.00 12.54 -12.61
N LYS A 95 13.20 12.93 -13.88
CA LYS A 95 13.72 14.25 -14.22
C LYS A 95 12.80 15.36 -13.69
N HIS A 96 11.50 15.25 -13.91
CA HIS A 96 10.54 16.24 -13.43
C HIS A 96 10.54 16.38 -11.90
N LEU A 97 10.66 15.26 -11.16
CA LEU A 97 10.75 15.27 -9.70
C LEU A 97 12.07 15.91 -9.24
N SER A 98 13.18 15.66 -9.93
CA SER A 98 14.47 16.28 -9.59
C SER A 98 14.54 17.79 -9.82
N GLU A 99 13.61 18.34 -10.62
CA GLU A 99 13.48 19.78 -10.87
C GLU A 99 12.62 20.49 -9.80
N LYS A 100 11.99 19.75 -8.88
CA LYS A 100 11.21 20.31 -7.77
C LYS A 100 12.13 20.92 -6.71
N SER A 101 11.72 22.05 -6.13
CA SER A 101 12.40 22.59 -4.96
C SER A 101 12.12 21.75 -3.71
N GLU A 102 12.94 21.89 -2.67
CA GLU A 102 12.70 21.23 -1.38
C GLU A 102 11.33 21.58 -0.80
N GLU A 103 10.88 22.84 -0.94
CA GLU A 103 9.57 23.27 -0.46
C GLU A 103 8.44 22.58 -1.22
N GLN A 104 8.60 22.33 -2.52
CA GLN A 104 7.62 21.59 -3.30
C GLN A 104 7.62 20.11 -2.93
N MET A 105 8.81 19.54 -2.65
CA MET A 105 8.92 18.14 -2.18
C MET A 105 8.37 17.95 -0.77
N LYS A 106 8.23 19.04 0.01
CA LYS A 106 7.56 19.10 1.32
C LYS A 106 6.04 19.32 1.24
N GLN A 107 5.47 19.53 0.06
CA GLN A 107 4.02 19.72 -0.10
C GLN A 107 3.33 18.42 -0.49
N LEU A 108 2.37 18.00 0.32
CA LEU A 108 1.51 16.87 0.00
C LEU A 108 0.30 17.28 -0.84
N PRO A 109 -0.16 16.40 -1.74
CA PRO A 109 -1.49 16.51 -2.31
C PRO A 109 -2.54 16.41 -1.18
N GLY A 110 -3.63 17.15 -1.31
CA GLY A 110 -4.73 17.08 -0.38
C GLY A 110 -5.24 15.65 -0.18
N ARG A 111 -5.65 15.33 1.06
CA ARG A 111 -6.06 14.00 1.51
C ARG A 111 -7.14 13.37 0.63
N GLU A 112 -8.00 14.19 0.01
CA GLU A 112 -9.03 13.77 -0.94
C GLU A 112 -8.49 13.09 -2.21
N LYS A 113 -7.22 13.32 -2.55
CA LYS A 113 -6.59 12.76 -3.75
C LYS A 113 -6.10 11.33 -3.55
N TRP A 114 -5.69 10.98 -2.34
CA TRP A 114 -5.01 9.71 -2.03
C TRP A 114 -5.73 8.87 -0.98
N ASN A 115 -6.56 9.43 -0.11
CA ASN A 115 -7.33 8.66 0.88
C ASN A 115 -8.61 8.09 0.24
N LYS A 116 -8.43 7.16 -0.70
CA LYS A 116 -9.52 6.48 -1.41
C LYS A 116 -9.36 4.97 -1.27
N GLU A 117 -10.47 4.25 -1.30
CA GLU A 117 -10.49 2.78 -1.21
C GLU A 117 -9.70 2.10 -2.32
N GLU A 118 -9.63 2.71 -3.50
CA GLU A 118 -8.84 2.21 -4.65
C GLU A 118 -7.34 2.03 -4.32
N TYR A 119 -6.81 2.73 -3.31
CA TYR A 119 -5.41 2.62 -2.89
C TYR A 119 -5.19 1.68 -1.70
N LEU A 120 -6.22 0.97 -1.22
CA LEU A 120 -6.04 -0.08 -0.22
C LEU A 120 -5.35 -1.31 -0.80
N GLN A 121 -5.53 -1.56 -2.10
CA GLN A 121 -4.88 -2.67 -2.78
C GLN A 121 -3.41 -2.30 -3.10
N PRO A 122 -2.44 -3.15 -2.72
CA PRO A 122 -1.04 -2.95 -3.07
C PRO A 122 -0.88 -2.71 -4.57
N THR A 123 -0.11 -1.68 -4.94
CA THR A 123 0.19 -1.43 -6.36
C THR A 123 1.18 -2.45 -6.92
N TYR A 124 2.08 -2.94 -6.06
CA TYR A 124 3.08 -3.96 -6.41
C TYR A 124 2.87 -5.20 -5.55
N GLU A 125 3.11 -6.36 -6.15
CA GLU A 125 3.18 -7.62 -5.41
C GLU A 125 4.39 -7.59 -4.47
N ASN A 126 4.24 -8.15 -3.27
CA ASN A 126 5.30 -8.25 -2.27
C ASN A 126 5.97 -6.90 -1.90
N ASP A 127 5.20 -5.79 -1.86
CA ASP A 127 5.74 -4.49 -1.41
C ASP A 127 6.05 -4.51 0.09
N LEU A 128 7.30 -4.87 0.42
CA LEU A 128 7.80 -5.02 1.78
C LEU A 128 7.67 -3.72 2.60
N LEU A 129 7.69 -2.55 1.95
CA LEU A 129 7.53 -1.28 2.65
C LEU A 129 6.16 -1.18 3.34
N LEU A 130 5.10 -1.73 2.75
CA LEU A 130 3.75 -1.71 3.34
C LEU A 130 3.68 -2.46 4.67
N THR A 131 4.55 -3.45 4.87
CA THR A 131 4.55 -4.32 6.07
C THR A 131 5.15 -3.67 7.30
N VAL A 132 5.94 -2.60 7.12
CA VAL A 132 6.71 -1.92 8.18
C VAL A 132 6.25 -0.48 8.42
N LEU A 133 5.12 -0.05 7.83
CA LEU A 133 4.68 1.35 7.90
C LEU A 133 4.36 1.84 9.31
N ASP A 134 3.96 0.96 10.22
CA ASP A 134 3.68 1.31 11.61
C ASP A 134 4.96 1.58 12.41
N GLU A 135 6.06 0.94 12.02
CA GLU A 135 7.37 1.17 12.64
C GLU A 135 8.01 2.49 12.18
N ILE A 136 7.57 3.01 11.02
CA ILE A 136 8.08 4.26 10.46
C ILE A 136 7.36 5.45 11.10
N GLY A 137 8.13 6.36 11.69
CA GLY A 137 7.58 7.62 12.20
C GLY A 137 6.68 7.46 13.42
N GLY A 138 7.06 6.54 14.32
CA GLY A 138 6.52 6.44 15.68
C GLY A 138 5.00 6.44 15.74
N PHE A 139 4.36 5.32 15.42
CA PHE A 139 2.93 5.15 15.67
C PHE A 139 2.62 5.44 17.14
N VAL A 140 1.84 6.48 17.38
CA VAL A 140 1.07 6.60 18.62
C VAL A 140 -0.28 5.99 18.30
N ASP A 141 -0.58 4.84 18.90
CA ASP A 141 -1.93 4.28 18.92
C ASP A 141 -2.89 5.40 19.31
N GLY A 142 -3.61 5.93 18.33
CA GLY A 142 -4.86 6.62 18.61
C GLY A 142 -5.78 5.60 19.28
N PRO A 143 -6.71 6.04 20.15
CA PRO A 143 -7.66 5.12 20.75
C PRO A 143 -8.33 4.32 19.63
N VAL A 144 -8.10 3.01 19.61
CA VAL A 144 -8.77 2.10 18.69
C VAL A 144 -10.26 2.24 18.99
N GLU A 145 -11.04 2.75 18.04
CA GLU A 145 -12.49 2.77 18.20
C GLU A 145 -12.95 1.33 18.44
N GLU A 146 -13.74 1.15 19.50
CA GLU A 146 -14.23 -0.15 19.90
C GLU A 146 -15.11 -0.68 18.76
N VAL A 147 -14.60 -1.67 18.02
CA VAL A 147 -15.35 -2.31 16.93
C VAL A 147 -16.48 -3.10 17.58
N HIS A 148 -17.68 -2.53 17.57
CA HIS A 148 -18.87 -3.27 17.94
C HIS A 148 -19.17 -4.27 16.82
N PRO A 149 -19.30 -5.57 17.13
CA PRO A 149 -19.78 -6.53 16.15
C PRO A 149 -21.14 -6.05 15.66
N GLU A 150 -21.35 -6.15 14.35
CA GLU A 150 -22.70 -6.04 13.78
C GLU A 150 -23.63 -7.01 14.52
N ASP A 151 -24.83 -6.53 14.87
CA ASP A 151 -25.85 -7.38 15.47
C ASP A 151 -26.03 -8.59 14.56
N LEU A 152 -25.87 -9.79 15.12
CA LEU A 152 -26.10 -11.02 14.38
C LEU A 152 -27.48 -10.93 13.74
N PRO A 153 -27.60 -11.07 12.40
CA PRO A 153 -28.90 -11.04 11.76
C PRO A 153 -29.79 -12.09 12.42
N ASP A 154 -31.05 -11.75 12.67
CA ASP A 154 -31.99 -12.71 13.22
C ASP A 154 -32.01 -13.92 12.29
N ILE A 155 -31.62 -15.09 12.82
CA ILE A 155 -31.57 -16.33 12.06
C ILE A 155 -32.95 -16.67 11.45
N TYR A 156 -34.03 -16.13 12.00
CA TYR A 156 -35.38 -16.27 11.46
C TYR A 156 -35.62 -15.41 10.20
N ASP A 157 -34.89 -14.32 10.01
CA ASP A 157 -34.90 -13.50 8.78
C ASP A 157 -33.95 -14.03 7.69
N SER A 158 -33.32 -15.18 7.93
CA SER A 158 -32.51 -15.84 6.91
C SER A 158 -33.35 -16.26 5.72
N ILE A 159 -32.86 -15.97 4.51
CA ILE A 159 -33.39 -16.49 3.24
C ILE A 159 -33.45 -18.03 3.24
N LEU A 160 -32.61 -18.69 4.03
CA LEU A 160 -32.65 -20.14 4.22
C LEU A 160 -33.90 -20.64 4.96
N ASN A 161 -34.70 -19.75 5.55
CA ASN A 161 -35.99 -20.06 6.15
C ASN A 161 -37.18 -19.72 5.27
N ASP A 162 -36.95 -19.13 4.10
CA ASP A 162 -37.99 -18.84 3.13
C ASP A 162 -38.59 -20.16 2.60
N PRO A 163 -39.90 -20.41 2.83
CA PRO A 163 -40.54 -21.63 2.37
C PRO A 163 -40.61 -21.72 0.83
N GLU A 164 -40.65 -20.59 0.10
CA GLU A 164 -40.68 -20.59 -1.37
C GLU A 164 -39.34 -21.07 -1.93
N ILE A 165 -38.22 -20.68 -1.32
CA ILE A 165 -36.88 -21.10 -1.76
C ILE A 165 -36.56 -22.55 -1.35
N LYS A 166 -37.15 -23.05 -0.25
CA LYS A 166 -37.01 -24.45 0.16
C LYS A 166 -37.71 -25.42 -0.80
N GLU A 167 -38.81 -25.00 -1.43
CA GLU A 167 -39.52 -25.83 -2.41
C GLU A 167 -38.74 -25.97 -3.72
N ASP A 168 -38.01 -24.93 -4.14
CA ASP A 168 -37.19 -24.96 -5.37
C ASP A 168 -35.91 -25.83 -5.24
N LEU A 169 -35.54 -26.25 -4.03
CA LEU A 169 -34.35 -27.07 -3.74
C LEU A 169 -34.65 -28.57 -3.54
N GLN A 170 -35.92 -29.00 -3.69
CA GLN A 170 -36.35 -30.41 -3.64
C GLN A 170 -36.68 -30.96 -5.03
#